data_AF-A0A4R9JA77-F1
#
_entry.id   AF-A0A4R9JA77-F1
#
_cell.length_a   1.000
_cell.length_b   1.000
_cell.length_c   1.000
_cell.angle_alpha   90.00
_cell.angle_beta   90.00
_cell.angle_gamma   90.00
#
_symmetry.space_group_name_H-M   'P 1'
#
loop_
_entity.id
_entity.type
_entity.pdbx_description
1 polymer ?
#
loop_
_entity_poly.entity_id
_entity_poly.type
_entity_poly.pdbx_seq_one_letter_code
_entity_poly.pdbx_strand_id
1 'polypeptide(L)'
;MNENYNFIISIFGALAWIPHLWGYIQKKFIRSKIQIFPNKEIVLGYTQDGPIISLSIAILCESKNILIKNITVTLIHESMQRTDFSWEMIEEELMDLSIPGAGSLNNSRNNQAIVLRIDQDDLIERRYWFNNSKYISGYGKTLYRFRESYLNYINSNNNQDLKQLKSSIEYNNLLEFSKNEFSWKGGKYSGKIIIRASDEQKFTHDLEFFLTKIDQKELEQNIHIFKDYIEQEYFDRSISIKEWIWTQIKRNEVDLK
;
A
#
# COMPACT_ATOMS: atom_id res chain seq x y z
N MET A 1 -31.84 28.50 58.66
CA MET A 1 -32.24 28.74 57.26
C MET A 1 -31.07 28.72 56.26
N ASN A 2 -29.79 28.77 56.67
CA ASN A 2 -28.65 28.84 55.73
C ASN A 2 -28.16 27.50 55.14
N GLU A 3 -28.37 26.37 55.82
CA GLU A 3 -27.81 25.08 55.36
C GLU A 3 -28.49 24.55 54.10
N ASN A 4 -29.83 24.69 54.00
CA ASN A 4 -30.56 24.28 52.80
C ASN A 4 -30.16 25.10 51.57
N TYR A 5 -29.85 26.38 51.75
CA TYR A 5 -29.41 27.25 50.66
C TYR A 5 -28.02 26.88 50.16
N ASN A 6 -27.09 26.58 51.09
CA ASN A 6 -25.75 26.12 50.75
C ASN A 6 -25.76 24.74 50.07
N PHE A 7 -26.66 23.84 50.47
CA PHE A 7 -26.86 22.54 49.83
C PHE A 7 -27.36 22.68 48.38
N ILE A 8 -28.37 23.52 48.17
CA ILE A 8 -28.93 23.80 46.83
C ILE A 8 -27.87 24.44 45.92
N ILE A 9 -27.11 25.42 46.41
CA ILE A 9 -26.02 26.05 45.65
C ILE A 9 -24.95 25.01 45.27
N SER A 10 -24.61 24.10 46.18
CA SER A 10 -23.62 23.03 45.93
C SER A 10 -24.10 22.06 44.85
N ILE A 11 -25.41 21.72 44.83
CA ILE A 11 -26.01 20.91 43.78
C ILE A 11 -25.95 21.63 42.43
N PHE A 12 -26.34 22.90 42.36
CA PHE A 12 -26.25 23.67 41.11
C PHE A 12 -24.81 23.83 40.62
N GLY A 13 -23.86 24.03 41.53
CA GLY A 13 -22.42 24.04 41.21
C GLY A 13 -21.94 22.71 40.63
N ALA A 14 -22.37 21.58 41.19
CA ALA A 14 -22.04 20.25 40.67
C ALA A 14 -22.71 19.95 39.32
N LEU A 15 -23.99 20.33 39.16
CA LEU A 15 -24.75 20.17 37.91
C LEU A 15 -24.18 21.02 36.77
N ALA A 16 -23.57 22.18 37.07
CA ALA A 16 -22.93 23.04 36.07
C ALA A 16 -21.77 22.35 35.33
N TRP A 17 -21.14 21.33 35.92
CA TRP A 17 -20.08 20.55 35.30
C TRP A 17 -20.60 19.41 34.41
N ILE A 18 -21.86 19.01 34.54
CA ILE A 18 -22.42 17.87 33.80
C ILE A 18 -22.33 18.04 32.29
N PRO A 19 -22.67 19.19 31.67
CA PRO A 19 -22.54 19.35 30.21
C PRO A 19 -21.09 19.16 29.71
N HIS A 20 -20.11 19.64 30.50
CA HIS A 20 -18.70 19.48 30.17
C HIS A 20 -18.24 18.03 30.31
N LEU A 21 -18.57 17.37 31.42
CA LEU A 21 -18.26 15.95 31.64
C LEU A 21 -18.95 15.04 30.61
N TRP A 22 -20.19 15.36 30.26
CA TRP A 22 -20.96 14.65 29.24
C TRP A 22 -20.30 14.75 27.86
N GLY A 23 -19.83 15.94 27.47
CA GLY A 23 -19.08 16.12 26.22
C GLY A 23 -17.78 15.30 26.15
N TYR A 24 -17.07 15.16 27.28
CA TYR A 24 -15.88 14.29 27.37
C TYR A 24 -16.24 12.80 27.26
N ILE A 25 -17.30 12.38 27.95
CA ILE A 25 -17.81 10.99 27.89
C ILE A 25 -18.24 10.67 26.46
N GLN A 26 -19.01 11.54 25.82
CA GLN A 26 -19.43 11.37 24.43
C GLN A 26 -18.24 11.25 23.47
N LYS A 27 -17.23 12.12 23.57
CA LYS A 27 -16.04 12.05 22.71
C LYS A 27 -15.23 10.76 22.88
N LYS A 28 -15.25 10.15 24.06
CA LYS A 28 -14.53 8.90 24.37
C LYS A 28 -15.34 7.64 24.02
N PHE A 29 -16.66 7.69 24.09
CA PHE A 29 -17.53 6.55 23.83
C PHE A 29 -18.06 6.50 22.39
N ILE A 30 -18.18 7.63 21.69
CA ILE A 30 -18.58 7.66 20.28
C ILE A 30 -17.40 7.21 19.41
N ARG A 31 -17.52 6.01 18.85
CA ARG A 31 -16.57 5.43 17.89
C ARG A 31 -16.91 5.88 16.47
N SER A 32 -15.87 6.17 15.69
CA SER A 32 -15.99 6.35 14.23
C SER A 32 -16.55 5.08 13.58
N LYS A 33 -17.55 5.22 12.72
CA LYS A 33 -18.01 4.16 11.83
C LYS A 33 -17.45 4.43 10.44
N ILE A 34 -16.77 3.43 9.88
CA ILE A 34 -16.27 3.47 8.52
C ILE A 34 -16.93 2.37 7.71
N GLN A 35 -17.39 2.72 6.50
CA GLN A 35 -17.73 1.76 5.47
C GLN A 35 -16.63 1.73 4.40
N ILE A 36 -16.28 0.53 3.95
CA ILE A 36 -15.20 0.29 2.98
C ILE A 36 -15.82 -0.32 1.73
N PHE A 37 -15.59 0.32 0.59
CA PHE A 37 -16.08 -0.11 -0.72
C PHE A 37 -14.90 -0.31 -1.68
N PRO A 38 -14.28 -1.50 -1.71
CA PRO A 38 -13.26 -1.78 -2.70
C PRO A 38 -13.91 -1.94 -4.09
N ASN A 39 -13.26 -1.35 -5.09
CA ASN A 39 -13.63 -1.56 -6.48
C ASN A 39 -13.51 -3.06 -6.83
N LYS A 40 -14.16 -3.46 -7.92
CA LYS A 40 -14.10 -4.82 -8.45
C LYS A 40 -12.74 -5.13 -9.07
N GLU A 41 -11.97 -4.12 -9.45
CA GLU A 41 -10.72 -4.32 -10.17
C GLU A 41 -9.53 -4.26 -9.21
N ILE A 42 -8.65 -5.25 -9.37
CA ILE A 42 -7.40 -5.40 -8.64
C ILE A 42 -6.30 -5.39 -9.68
N VAL A 43 -5.27 -4.58 -9.48
CA VAL A 43 -4.09 -4.58 -10.35
C VAL A 43 -2.94 -5.21 -9.59
N LEU A 44 -2.32 -6.22 -10.18
CA LEU A 44 -1.16 -6.91 -9.63
C LEU A 44 0.08 -6.58 -10.47
N GLY A 45 1.23 -6.49 -9.82
CA GLY A 45 2.51 -6.30 -10.48
C GLY A 45 3.67 -6.85 -9.68
N TYR A 46 4.84 -6.82 -10.30
CA TYR A 46 6.11 -7.14 -9.65
C TYR A 46 7.18 -6.21 -10.24
N THR A 47 7.85 -5.42 -9.40
CA THR A 47 8.82 -4.39 -9.85
C THR A 47 10.11 -4.47 -9.03
N GLN A 48 10.99 -3.46 -9.14
CA GLN A 48 12.13 -3.30 -8.24
C GLN A 48 11.74 -3.18 -6.76
N ASP A 49 10.50 -2.79 -6.46
CA ASP A 49 9.98 -2.73 -5.09
C ASP A 49 9.25 -4.02 -4.66
N GLY A 50 9.33 -5.05 -5.51
CA GLY A 50 8.82 -6.39 -5.24
C GLY A 50 7.39 -6.60 -5.71
N PRO A 51 6.65 -7.55 -5.09
CA PRO A 51 5.26 -7.78 -5.43
C PRO A 51 4.40 -6.58 -4.99
N ILE A 52 3.53 -6.13 -5.89
CA ILE A 52 2.67 -4.96 -5.71
C ILE A 52 1.23 -5.36 -5.98
N ILE A 53 0.34 -4.87 -5.12
CA ILE A 53 -1.10 -4.89 -5.36
C ILE A 53 -1.61 -3.45 -5.35
N SER A 54 -2.50 -3.12 -6.27
CA SER A 54 -3.18 -1.83 -6.34
C SER A 54 -4.69 -2.03 -6.32
N LEU A 55 -5.35 -1.24 -5.47
CA LEU A 55 -6.80 -1.31 -5.23
C LEU A 55 -7.37 0.10 -5.19
N SER A 56 -8.43 0.35 -5.97
CA SER A 56 -9.28 1.51 -5.74
C SER A 56 -10.24 1.21 -4.60
N ILE A 57 -10.23 2.05 -3.56
CA ILE A 57 -11.06 1.86 -2.37
C ILE A 57 -11.77 3.18 -2.06
N ALA A 58 -13.10 3.10 -1.98
CA ALA A 58 -13.93 4.18 -1.44
C ALA A 58 -14.10 3.97 0.07
N ILE A 59 -13.92 5.02 0.86
CA ILE A 59 -14.03 4.99 2.32
C ILE A 59 -14.99 6.09 2.76
N LEU A 60 -16.09 5.71 3.41
CA LEU A 60 -17.09 6.62 3.98
C LEU A 60 -16.93 6.66 5.49
N CYS A 61 -16.88 7.86 6.08
CA CYS A 61 -16.86 8.03 7.54
C CYS A 61 -18.18 8.63 8.04
N GLU A 62 -19.00 7.88 8.77
CA GLU A 62 -20.38 8.33 9.08
C GLU A 62 -20.52 9.16 10.37
N SER A 63 -19.69 8.92 11.38
CA SER A 63 -19.99 9.42 12.73
C SER A 63 -19.04 10.48 13.26
N LYS A 64 -17.76 10.42 12.89
CA LYS A 64 -16.74 11.33 13.42
C LYS A 64 -15.47 11.23 12.60
N ASN A 65 -14.88 12.39 12.28
CA ASN A 65 -13.59 12.51 11.62
C ASN A 65 -12.58 11.51 12.16
N ILE A 66 -11.88 10.85 11.26
CA ILE A 66 -10.96 9.77 11.59
C ILE A 66 -9.65 9.94 10.85
N LEU A 67 -8.56 9.61 11.54
CA LEU A 67 -7.23 9.63 10.98
C LEU A 67 -6.78 8.20 10.76
N ILE A 68 -6.73 7.77 9.50
CA ILE A 68 -6.18 6.49 9.09
C ILE A 68 -4.66 6.59 9.12
N LYS A 69 -4.05 5.73 9.93
CA LYS A 69 -2.59 5.62 10.09
C LYS A 69 -1.98 4.63 9.12
N ASN A 70 -2.72 3.59 8.75
CA ASN A 70 -2.21 2.52 7.92
C ASN A 70 -3.35 1.74 7.27
N ILE A 71 -3.16 1.33 6.01
CA ILE A 71 -4.01 0.35 5.33
C ILE A 71 -3.11 -0.82 4.92
N THR A 72 -3.48 -2.04 5.31
CA THR A 72 -2.75 -3.26 4.97
C THR A 72 -3.64 -4.25 4.25
N VAL A 73 -3.10 -4.99 3.30
CA VAL A 73 -3.78 -6.10 2.63
C VAL A 73 -3.06 -7.40 2.99
N THR A 74 -3.78 -8.35 3.56
CA THR A 74 -3.26 -9.71 3.77
C THR A 74 -3.91 -10.63 2.74
N LEU A 75 -3.09 -11.34 1.97
CA LEU A 75 -3.54 -12.34 1.00
C LEU A 75 -3.07 -13.73 1.42
N ILE A 76 -3.90 -14.73 1.17
CA ILE A 76 -3.64 -16.16 1.38
C ILE A 76 -3.99 -16.87 0.07
N HIS A 77 -2.98 -17.44 -0.57
CA HIS A 77 -3.16 -18.30 -1.74
C HIS A 77 -3.72 -19.67 -1.30
N GLU A 78 -4.42 -20.39 -2.18
CA GLU A 78 -4.93 -21.75 -1.92
C GLU A 78 -3.85 -22.76 -1.49
N SER A 79 -2.58 -22.50 -1.80
CA SER A 79 -1.44 -23.26 -1.29
C SER A 79 -1.02 -22.88 0.15
N MET A 80 -1.86 -22.15 0.88
CA MET A 80 -1.62 -21.62 2.22
C MET A 80 -0.46 -20.61 2.33
N GLN A 81 0.03 -20.07 1.21
CA GLN A 81 1.04 -19.03 1.24
C GLN A 81 0.40 -17.71 1.63
N ARG A 82 0.87 -17.12 2.73
CA ARG A 82 0.43 -15.81 3.20
C ARG A 82 1.41 -14.71 2.78
N THR A 83 0.87 -13.63 2.26
CA THR A 83 1.62 -12.42 1.91
C THR A 83 0.92 -11.20 2.49
N ASP A 84 1.67 -10.36 3.21
CA ASP A 84 1.15 -9.13 3.80
C ASP A 84 1.72 -7.93 3.04
N PHE A 85 0.86 -6.99 2.68
CA PHE A 85 1.18 -5.76 1.99
C PHE A 85 0.77 -4.56 2.83
N SER A 86 1.54 -3.48 2.76
CA SER A 86 1.25 -2.19 3.40
C SER A 86 1.12 -1.12 2.34
N TRP A 87 0.24 -0.14 2.57
CA TRP A 87 0.11 1.00 1.67
C TRP A 87 1.44 1.76 1.60
N GLU A 88 1.83 2.21 0.42
CA GLU A 88 3.06 3.01 0.25
C GLU A 88 2.78 4.26 -0.56
N MET A 89 1.84 4.18 -1.50
CA MET A 89 1.47 5.29 -2.38
C MET A 89 -0.04 5.37 -2.54
N ILE A 90 -0.52 6.61 -2.64
CA ILE A 90 -1.90 6.97 -2.93
C ILE A 90 -1.88 7.72 -4.26
N GLU A 91 -2.65 7.23 -5.21
CA GLU A 91 -2.91 7.88 -6.49
C GLU A 91 -4.29 8.56 -6.43
N GLU A 92 -4.29 9.85 -6.72
CA GLU A 92 -5.47 10.68 -6.86
C GLU A 92 -5.63 11.02 -8.35
N GLU A 93 -6.72 10.56 -8.97
CA GLU A 93 -7.08 10.99 -10.32
C GLU A 93 -7.52 12.47 -10.24
N LEU A 94 -6.82 13.35 -10.94
CA LEU A 94 -7.23 14.74 -11.11
C LEU A 94 -8.13 14.83 -12.35
N MET A 95 -9.05 15.78 -12.33
CA MET A 95 -10.07 15.95 -13.36
C MET A 95 -9.47 15.99 -14.77
N ASP A 96 -10.05 15.23 -15.70
CA ASP A 96 -9.67 15.22 -17.11
C ASP A 96 -9.88 16.61 -17.73
N LEU A 97 -8.79 17.31 -18.02
CA LEU A 97 -8.85 18.54 -18.82
C LEU A 97 -8.93 18.14 -20.29
N SER A 98 -10.14 18.15 -20.85
CA SER A 98 -10.32 18.05 -22.29
C SER A 98 -9.95 19.38 -22.94
N ILE A 99 -8.75 19.45 -23.51
CA ILE A 99 -8.33 20.59 -24.33
C ILE A 99 -8.75 20.31 -25.78
N PRO A 100 -9.62 21.14 -26.39
CA PRO A 100 -10.03 20.95 -27.77
C PRO A 100 -8.81 20.94 -28.70
N GLY A 101 -8.61 19.82 -29.42
CA GLY A 101 -7.51 19.65 -30.38
C GLY A 101 -6.21 19.03 -29.82
N ALA A 102 -6.07 18.81 -28.51
CA ALA A 102 -4.84 18.29 -27.90
C ALA A 102 -4.97 16.88 -27.26
N GLY A 103 -6.16 16.27 -27.31
CA GLY A 103 -6.44 14.99 -26.63
C GLY A 103 -6.68 15.14 -25.13
N SER A 104 -7.10 14.06 -24.47
CA SER A 104 -7.27 14.01 -23.01
C SER A 104 -5.91 13.84 -22.34
N LEU A 105 -5.51 14.79 -21.50
CA LEU A 105 -4.38 14.61 -20.59
C LEU A 105 -4.92 13.99 -19.31
N ASN A 106 -4.71 12.69 -19.14
CA ASN A 106 -5.01 11.98 -17.91
C ASN A 106 -3.99 12.45 -16.85
N ASN A 107 -4.44 13.23 -15.88
CA ASN A 107 -3.56 13.89 -14.92
C ASN A 107 -3.78 13.22 -13.56
N SER A 108 -2.90 12.33 -13.13
CA SER A 108 -2.96 11.74 -11.78
C SER A 108 -1.84 12.29 -10.89
N ARG A 109 -2.12 12.42 -9.60
CA ARG A 109 -1.15 12.82 -8.58
C ARG A 109 -0.84 11.64 -7.68
N ASN A 110 0.43 11.25 -7.65
CA ASN A 110 0.95 10.22 -6.77
C ASN A 110 1.58 10.84 -5.53
N ASN A 111 1.08 10.48 -4.34
CA ASN A 111 1.60 10.93 -3.06
C ASN A 111 2.02 9.72 -2.21
N GLN A 112 3.10 9.87 -1.44
CA GLN A 112 3.51 8.84 -0.49
C GLN A 112 2.48 8.73 0.65
N ALA A 113 2.09 7.50 1.01
CA ALA A 113 1.06 7.24 1.99
C ALA A 113 1.63 7.36 3.41
N ILE A 114 1.36 8.49 4.09
CA ILE A 114 1.79 8.70 5.48
C ILE A 114 0.60 8.58 6.43
N VAL A 115 -0.47 9.30 6.12
CA VAL A 115 -1.66 9.43 6.95
C VAL A 115 -2.80 9.99 6.10
N LEU A 116 -4.02 9.56 6.38
CA LEU A 116 -5.21 10.01 5.67
C LEU A 116 -6.28 10.45 6.67
N ARG A 117 -6.65 11.72 6.62
CA ARG A 117 -7.79 12.25 7.39
C ARG A 117 -9.05 12.12 6.53
N ILE A 118 -10.09 11.54 7.10
CA ILE A 118 -11.43 11.49 6.52
C ILE A 118 -12.34 12.27 7.45
N ASP A 119 -13.02 13.28 6.91
CA ASP A 119 -13.98 14.06 7.67
C ASP A 119 -15.32 13.32 7.77
N GLN A 120 -16.12 13.70 8.76
CA GLN A 120 -17.44 13.12 8.96
C GLN A 120 -18.33 13.40 7.74
N ASP A 121 -19.11 12.39 7.35
CA ASP A 121 -20.00 12.34 6.19
C ASP A 121 -19.30 12.49 4.84
N ASP A 122 -17.97 12.38 4.81
CA ASP A 122 -17.16 12.43 3.60
C ASP A 122 -16.92 11.03 3.02
N LEU A 123 -17.00 10.93 1.69
CA LEU A 123 -16.66 9.75 0.90
C LEU A 123 -15.44 10.09 0.07
N ILE A 124 -14.32 9.43 0.38
CA ILE A 124 -13.11 9.55 -0.42
C ILE A 124 -12.90 8.30 -1.26
N GLU A 125 -12.65 8.48 -2.56
CA GLU A 125 -12.26 7.41 -3.47
C GLU A 125 -10.84 7.67 -3.96
N ARG A 126 -9.96 6.68 -3.77
CA ARG A 126 -8.55 6.76 -4.18
C ARG A 126 -8.03 5.40 -4.58
N ARG A 127 -6.99 5.38 -5.42
CA ARG A 127 -6.22 4.17 -5.71
C ARG A 127 -5.04 4.08 -4.76
N TYR A 128 -4.89 2.93 -4.11
CA TYR A 128 -3.83 2.66 -3.15
C TYR A 128 -2.91 1.60 -3.72
N TRP A 129 -1.61 1.88 -3.70
CA TRP A 129 -0.56 0.95 -4.08
C TRP A 129 0.06 0.39 -2.82
N PHE A 130 0.11 -0.94 -2.73
CA PHE A 130 0.61 -1.66 -1.58
C PHE A 130 1.80 -2.54 -1.97
N ASN A 131 2.85 -2.47 -1.15
CA ASN A 131 4.06 -3.25 -1.35
C ASN A 131 4.31 -4.17 -0.16
N ASN A 132 5.13 -5.19 -0.40
CA ASN A 132 5.58 -6.08 0.66
C ASN A 132 6.77 -5.47 1.41
N SER A 133 6.54 -5.02 2.65
CA SER A 133 7.58 -4.40 3.48
C SER A 133 8.76 -5.32 3.79
N LYS A 134 8.54 -6.65 3.86
CA LYS A 134 9.63 -7.63 4.04
C LYS A 134 10.53 -7.67 2.81
N TYR A 135 9.93 -7.61 1.63
CA TYR A 135 10.68 -7.52 0.37
C TYR A 135 11.56 -6.27 0.35
N ILE A 136 10.98 -5.09 0.60
CA ILE A 136 11.70 -3.81 0.56
C ILE A 136 12.93 -3.85 1.49
N SER A 137 12.76 -4.36 2.71
CA SER A 137 13.87 -4.51 3.65
C SER A 137 14.93 -5.50 3.18
N GLY A 138 14.53 -6.63 2.59
CA GLY A 138 15.44 -7.63 2.04
C GLY A 138 16.21 -7.12 0.82
N TYR A 139 15.49 -6.51 -0.13
CA TYR A 139 16.06 -5.90 -1.33
C TYR A 139 17.09 -4.84 -0.97
N GLY A 140 16.77 -3.93 -0.05
CA GLY A 140 17.71 -2.90 0.41
C GLY A 140 19.02 -3.48 0.95
N LYS A 141 18.97 -4.60 1.68
CA LYS A 141 20.18 -5.28 2.18
C LYS A 141 21.00 -5.91 1.07
N THR A 142 20.35 -6.61 0.14
CA THR A 142 21.05 -7.29 -0.97
C THR A 142 21.64 -6.28 -1.95
N LEU A 143 20.88 -5.24 -2.28
CA LEU A 143 21.32 -4.13 -3.12
C LEU A 143 22.49 -3.39 -2.48
N TYR A 144 22.46 -3.14 -1.17
CA TYR A 144 23.56 -2.49 -0.46
C TYR A 144 24.88 -3.27 -0.61
N ARG A 145 24.87 -4.58 -0.40
CA ARG A 145 26.06 -5.45 -0.56
C ARG A 145 26.59 -5.44 -2.00
N PHE A 146 25.69 -5.47 -2.97
CA PHE A 146 26.07 -5.34 -4.37
C PHE A 146 26.68 -3.97 -4.68
N ARG A 147 26.09 -2.88 -4.18
CA ARG A 147 26.60 -1.51 -4.33
C ARG A 147 27.99 -1.34 -3.72
N GLU A 148 28.24 -1.91 -2.54
CA GLU A 148 29.59 -1.91 -1.95
C GLU A 148 30.61 -2.61 -2.85
N SER A 149 30.26 -3.79 -3.38
CA SER A 149 31.12 -4.53 -4.30
C SER A 149 31.37 -3.76 -5.61
N TYR A 150 30.33 -3.13 -6.16
CA TYR A 150 30.41 -2.27 -7.33
C TYR A 150 31.34 -1.07 -7.11
N LEU A 151 31.20 -0.34 -6.00
CA LEU A 151 32.04 0.80 -5.67
C LEU A 151 33.51 0.39 -5.45
N ASN A 152 33.75 -0.72 -4.74
CA ASN A 152 35.10 -1.24 -4.53
C ASN A 152 35.78 -1.61 -5.86
N TYR A 153 35.03 -2.22 -6.79
CA TYR A 153 35.52 -2.58 -8.11
C TYR A 153 35.89 -1.34 -8.93
N ILE A 154 35.01 -0.34 -8.98
CA ILE A 154 35.25 0.94 -9.67
C ILE A 154 36.49 1.65 -9.14
N ASN A 155 36.62 1.71 -7.81
CA ASN A 155 37.73 2.42 -7.17
C ASN A 155 39.07 1.71 -7.33
N SER A 156 39.09 0.38 -7.42
CA SER A 156 40.33 -0.41 -7.49
C SER A 156 40.84 -0.64 -8.91
N ASN A 157 39.94 -0.69 -9.91
CA ASN A 157 40.27 -1.16 -11.26
C ASN A 157 40.24 -0.08 -12.36
N ASN A 158 40.34 1.21 -12.00
CA ASN A 158 40.34 2.33 -12.97
C ASN A 158 39.21 2.23 -14.02
N ASN A 159 38.00 1.83 -13.61
CA ASN A 159 36.84 1.62 -14.50
C ASN A 159 37.04 0.59 -15.65
N GLN A 160 37.97 -0.36 -15.54
CA GLN A 160 38.12 -1.41 -16.55
C GLN A 160 37.06 -2.53 -16.39
N ASP A 161 36.59 -3.03 -17.54
CA ASP A 161 35.58 -4.07 -17.81
C ASP A 161 34.75 -4.60 -16.63
N LEU A 162 33.58 -3.97 -16.40
CA LEU A 162 32.58 -4.37 -15.39
C LEU A 162 32.02 -5.80 -15.58
N LYS A 163 32.37 -6.52 -16.66
CA LYS A 163 31.93 -7.91 -16.89
C LYS A 163 32.28 -8.86 -15.74
N GLN A 164 33.41 -8.67 -15.05
CA GLN A 164 33.76 -9.54 -13.92
C GLN A 164 32.78 -9.40 -12.76
N LEU A 165 32.19 -8.21 -12.57
CA LEU A 165 31.21 -7.98 -11.52
C LEU A 165 29.89 -8.69 -11.80
N LYS A 166 29.52 -8.91 -13.07
CA LYS A 166 28.36 -9.75 -13.44
C LYS A 166 28.51 -11.22 -13.02
N SER A 167 29.74 -11.66 -12.76
CA SER A 167 30.03 -13.00 -12.23
C SER A 167 30.19 -13.03 -10.71
N SER A 168 30.05 -11.89 -10.03
CA SER A 168 30.17 -11.81 -8.57
C SER A 168 29.03 -12.52 -7.86
N ILE A 169 29.31 -12.98 -6.64
CA ILE A 169 28.30 -13.61 -5.78
C ILE A 169 27.23 -12.59 -5.41
N GLU A 170 27.59 -11.34 -5.18
CA GLU A 170 26.68 -10.27 -4.79
C GLU A 170 25.68 -9.92 -5.88
N TYR A 171 26.12 -9.86 -7.15
CA TYR A 171 25.21 -9.68 -8.28
C TYR A 171 24.22 -10.84 -8.43
N ASN A 172 24.72 -12.07 -8.38
CA ASN A 172 23.87 -13.25 -8.48
C ASN A 172 22.87 -13.33 -7.32
N ASN A 173 23.30 -13.03 -6.09
CA ASN A 173 22.42 -12.97 -4.93
C ASN A 173 21.31 -11.92 -5.10
N LEU A 174 21.58 -10.77 -5.72
CA LEU A 174 20.59 -9.74 -5.98
C LEU A 174 19.50 -10.22 -6.95
N LEU A 175 19.90 -10.86 -8.05
CA LEU A 175 18.97 -11.41 -9.02
C LEU A 175 18.19 -12.60 -8.47
N GLU A 176 18.85 -13.50 -7.75
CA GLU A 176 18.21 -14.64 -7.10
C GLU A 176 17.23 -14.20 -6.01
N PHE A 177 17.57 -13.16 -5.24
CA PHE A 177 16.66 -12.58 -4.26
C PHE A 177 15.35 -12.14 -4.92
N SER A 178 15.42 -11.37 -6.02
CA SER A 178 14.22 -10.96 -6.75
C SER A 178 13.42 -12.18 -7.22
N LYS A 179 14.07 -13.13 -7.90
CA LYS A 179 13.40 -14.33 -8.42
C LYS A 179 12.71 -15.15 -7.33
N ASN A 180 13.37 -15.34 -6.19
CA ASN A 180 12.86 -16.16 -5.08
C ASN A 180 11.69 -15.49 -4.34
N GLU A 181 11.67 -14.16 -4.31
CA GLU A 181 10.61 -13.38 -3.67
C GLU A 181 9.41 -13.09 -4.58
N PHE A 182 9.43 -13.55 -5.84
CA PHE A 182 8.25 -13.54 -6.68
C PHE A 182 7.14 -14.43 -6.07
N SER A 183 6.02 -13.80 -5.68
CA SER A 183 5.00 -14.44 -4.85
C SER A 183 3.67 -14.72 -5.54
N TRP A 184 3.51 -14.29 -6.80
CA TRP A 184 2.28 -14.51 -7.56
C TRP A 184 2.20 -15.95 -8.08
N LYS A 185 1.06 -16.60 -7.87
CA LYS A 185 0.80 -17.99 -8.23
C LYS A 185 -0.60 -18.10 -8.78
N GLY A 186 -0.77 -18.73 -9.94
CA GLY A 186 -2.11 -18.98 -10.45
C GLY A 186 -2.88 -19.92 -9.51
N GLY A 187 -4.10 -19.55 -9.17
CA GLY A 187 -4.94 -20.17 -8.14
C GLY A 187 -5.86 -19.14 -7.47
N LYS A 188 -6.63 -19.60 -6.49
CA LYS A 188 -7.51 -18.74 -5.70
C LYS A 188 -6.73 -17.99 -4.62
N TYR A 189 -7.09 -16.72 -4.42
CA TYR A 189 -6.63 -15.89 -3.32
C TYR A 189 -7.82 -15.46 -2.47
N SER A 190 -7.67 -15.61 -1.16
CA SER A 190 -8.56 -15.02 -0.16
C SER A 190 -7.76 -14.07 0.72
N GLY A 191 -8.36 -12.99 1.16
CA GLY A 191 -7.63 -11.94 1.84
C GLY A 191 -8.52 -10.95 2.57
N LYS A 192 -7.86 -9.99 3.23
CA LYS A 192 -8.54 -8.93 3.97
C LYS A 192 -7.82 -7.60 3.77
N ILE A 193 -8.58 -6.57 3.47
CA ILE A 193 -8.19 -5.17 3.61
C ILE A 193 -8.38 -4.82 5.09
N ILE A 194 -7.37 -4.23 5.71
CA ILE A 194 -7.36 -3.87 7.12
C ILE A 194 -6.97 -2.40 7.24
N ILE A 195 -7.89 -1.56 7.71
CA ILE A 195 -7.67 -0.14 7.98
C ILE A 195 -7.45 0.04 9.48
N ARG A 196 -6.33 0.68 9.87
CA ARG A 196 -6.02 1.04 11.25
C ARG A 196 -6.10 2.55 11.43
N ALA A 197 -6.89 2.98 12.41
CA ALA A 197 -7.14 4.38 12.72
C ALA A 197 -6.43 4.87 13.99
N SER A 198 -6.46 6.18 14.22
CA SER A 198 -5.72 6.83 15.31
C SER A 198 -6.16 6.46 16.72
N ASP A 199 -7.39 6.00 16.86
CA ASP A 199 -8.03 5.57 18.11
C ASP A 199 -7.97 4.05 18.32
N GLU A 200 -6.99 3.40 17.68
CA GLU A 200 -6.78 1.94 17.69
C GLU A 200 -7.95 1.14 17.10
N GLN A 201 -8.91 1.82 16.44
CA GLN A 201 -9.95 1.13 15.70
C GLN A 201 -9.38 0.41 14.48
N LYS A 202 -9.92 -0.77 14.23
CA LYS A 202 -9.56 -1.65 13.12
C LYS A 202 -10.83 -1.96 12.33
N PHE A 203 -10.81 -1.63 11.05
CA PHE A 203 -11.87 -1.96 10.10
C PHE A 203 -11.34 -3.00 9.12
N THR A 204 -12.19 -3.96 8.74
CA THR A 204 -11.78 -5.06 7.87
C THR A 204 -12.80 -5.29 6.78
N HIS A 205 -12.32 -5.58 5.57
CA HIS A 205 -13.15 -5.97 4.44
C HIS A 205 -12.54 -7.18 3.74
N ASP A 206 -13.34 -8.18 3.43
CA ASP A 206 -12.87 -9.42 2.81
C ASP A 206 -12.65 -9.23 1.31
N LEU A 207 -11.65 -9.91 0.77
CA LEU A 207 -11.22 -9.80 -0.62
C LEU A 207 -10.98 -11.20 -1.18
N GLU A 208 -11.56 -11.49 -2.33
CA GLU A 208 -11.33 -12.75 -3.04
C GLU A 208 -11.16 -12.51 -4.54
N PHE A 209 -10.20 -13.22 -5.14
CA PHE A 209 -9.98 -13.20 -6.58
C PHE A 209 -9.28 -14.48 -7.05
N PHE A 210 -9.23 -14.65 -8.37
CA PHE A 210 -8.54 -15.77 -9.00
C PHE A 210 -7.48 -15.25 -9.97
N LEU A 211 -6.26 -15.77 -9.84
CA LEU A 211 -5.17 -15.51 -10.79
C LEU A 211 -5.04 -16.72 -11.72
N THR A 212 -5.07 -16.50 -13.03
CA THR A 212 -4.87 -17.61 -13.98
C THR A 212 -3.39 -17.98 -14.07
N LYS A 213 -3.09 -19.14 -14.68
CA LYS A 213 -1.70 -19.52 -15.00
C LYS A 213 -1.09 -18.68 -16.12
N ILE A 214 -1.91 -18.04 -16.95
CA ILE A 214 -1.42 -17.13 -17.99
C ILE A 214 -0.96 -15.84 -17.31
N ASP A 215 -1.80 -15.27 -16.45
CA ASP A 215 -1.48 -14.07 -15.66
C ASP A 215 -0.18 -14.26 -14.85
N GLN A 216 -0.04 -15.42 -14.19
CA GLN A 216 1.19 -15.76 -13.47
C GLN A 216 2.42 -15.67 -14.39
N LYS A 217 2.36 -16.27 -15.58
CA LYS A 217 3.47 -16.27 -16.54
C LYS A 217 3.78 -14.90 -17.09
N GLU A 218 2.76 -14.06 -17.28
CA GLU A 218 2.94 -12.67 -17.70
C GLU A 218 3.66 -11.86 -16.61
N LEU A 219 3.22 -11.98 -15.36
CA LEU A 219 3.87 -11.32 -14.22
C LEU A 219 5.30 -11.82 -14.00
N GLU A 220 5.59 -13.11 -14.25
CA GLU A 220 6.94 -13.68 -14.16
C GLU A 220 7.93 -13.00 -15.13
N GLN A 221 7.47 -12.43 -16.24
CA GLN A 221 8.33 -11.69 -17.17
C GLN A 221 8.97 -10.46 -16.51
N ASN A 222 8.34 -9.90 -15.47
CA ASN A 222 8.92 -8.79 -14.72
C ASN A 222 10.24 -9.15 -14.03
N ILE A 223 10.54 -10.43 -13.78
CA ILE A 223 11.84 -10.86 -13.25
C ILE A 223 12.95 -10.54 -14.27
N HIS A 224 12.66 -10.67 -15.57
CA HIS A 224 13.60 -10.28 -16.62
C HIS A 224 13.73 -8.77 -16.72
N ILE A 225 12.62 -8.03 -16.62
CA ILE A 225 12.62 -6.56 -16.62
C ILE A 225 13.43 -6.02 -15.43
N PHE A 226 13.32 -6.65 -14.26
CA PHE A 226 14.14 -6.32 -13.09
C PHE A 226 15.63 -6.51 -13.35
N LYS A 227 16.01 -7.61 -14.01
CA LYS A 227 17.41 -7.83 -14.39
C LYS A 227 17.87 -6.72 -15.33
N ASP A 228 17.11 -6.40 -16.37
CA ASP A 228 17.44 -5.34 -17.32
C ASP A 228 17.54 -3.97 -16.63
N TYR A 229 16.70 -3.71 -15.62
CA TYR A 229 16.77 -2.53 -14.77
C TYR A 229 18.10 -2.42 -14.02
N ILE A 230 18.54 -3.50 -13.35
CA ILE A 230 19.85 -3.54 -12.68
C ILE A 230 20.99 -3.41 -13.71
N GLU A 231 20.87 -4.06 -14.87
CA GLU A 231 21.89 -3.96 -15.91
C GLU A 231 22.01 -2.52 -16.46
N GLN A 232 20.90 -1.82 -16.65
CA GLN A 232 20.89 -0.44 -17.09
C GLN A 232 21.51 0.51 -16.04
N GLU A 233 21.17 0.33 -14.77
CA GLU A 233 21.61 1.22 -13.69
C GLU A 233 23.14 1.13 -13.46
N TYR A 234 23.72 -0.08 -13.54
CA TYR A 234 25.11 -0.32 -13.12
C TYR A 234 26.09 -0.66 -14.25
N PHE A 235 25.62 -1.10 -15.43
CA PHE A 235 26.53 -1.63 -16.46
C PHE A 235 26.40 -0.92 -17.80
N ASP A 236 25.17 -0.75 -18.30
CA ASP A 236 24.94 -0.20 -19.64
C ASP A 236 23.64 0.61 -19.72
N ARG A 237 23.78 1.94 -19.65
CA ARG A 237 22.64 2.87 -19.74
C ARG A 237 21.91 2.85 -21.08
N SER A 238 22.46 2.21 -22.12
CA SER A 238 21.80 2.08 -23.43
C SER A 238 20.75 0.96 -23.47
N ILE A 239 20.72 0.08 -22.46
CA ILE A 239 19.70 -0.95 -22.34
C ILE A 239 18.33 -0.28 -22.26
N SER A 240 17.43 -0.61 -23.17
CA SER A 240 16.04 -0.15 -23.15
C SER A 240 15.23 -1.03 -22.19
N ILE A 241 14.86 -0.48 -21.04
CA ILE A 241 13.98 -1.16 -20.09
C ILE A 241 12.55 -1.19 -20.67
N LYS A 242 11.96 -2.38 -20.73
CA LYS A 242 10.54 -2.52 -21.07
C LYS A 242 9.67 -2.03 -19.91
N GLU A 243 8.47 -1.54 -20.21
CA GLU A 243 7.50 -1.21 -19.18
C GLU A 243 7.14 -2.44 -18.34
N TRP A 244 6.98 -2.24 -17.03
CA TRP A 244 6.52 -3.27 -16.11
C TRP A 244 5.16 -3.80 -16.54
N ILE A 245 5.01 -5.11 -16.46
CA ILE A 245 3.77 -5.80 -16.80
C ILE A 245 2.86 -5.80 -15.57
N TRP A 246 1.64 -5.33 -15.79
CA TRP A 246 0.58 -5.28 -14.79
C TRP A 246 -0.58 -6.17 -15.22
N THR A 247 -1.15 -6.94 -14.30
CA THR A 247 -2.32 -7.78 -14.55
C THR A 247 -3.52 -7.21 -13.82
N GLN A 248 -4.59 -6.92 -14.56
CA GLN A 248 -5.87 -6.49 -14.00
C GLN A 248 -6.82 -7.67 -13.84
N ILE A 249 -7.34 -7.86 -12.63
CA ILE A 249 -8.16 -9.00 -12.23
C ILE A 249 -9.46 -8.49 -11.62
N LYS A 250 -10.55 -9.22 -11.89
CA LYS A 250 -11.83 -8.97 -11.24
C LYS A 250 -11.94 -9.74 -9.92
N ARG A 251 -12.28 -9.01 -8.86
CA ARG A 251 -12.73 -9.52 -7.57
C ARG A 251 -14.02 -10.32 -7.74
N ASN A 252 -14.11 -11.43 -7.01
CA ASN A 252 -15.37 -12.11 -6.81
C ASN A 252 -16.20 -11.34 -5.77
N GLU A 253 -17.47 -11.08 -6.05
CA GLU A 253 -18.35 -10.49 -5.03
C GLU A 253 -18.48 -11.49 -3.88
N VAL A 254 -17.93 -11.13 -2.73
CA VAL A 254 -18.29 -11.76 -1.47
C VAL A 254 -19.62 -11.12 -1.09
N ASP A 255 -20.72 -11.85 -1.29
CA ASP A 255 -22.05 -11.38 -0.90
C ASP A 255 -22.00 -10.88 0.55
N LEU A 256 -22.23 -9.58 0.74
CA LEU A 256 -22.41 -8.99 2.05
C LEU A 256 -23.71 -9.55 2.63
N LYS A 257 -23.59 -10.54 3.52
CA LYS A 257 -24.70 -11.00 4.37
C LYS A 257 -24.85 -10.09 5.58
#